data_AF-A0AA88RXJ7-F1
#
_entry.id   AF-A0AA88RXJ7-F1
#
_cell.length_a   1.000
_cell.length_b   1.000
_cell.length_c   1.000
_cell.angle_alpha   90.00
_cell.angle_beta   90.00
_cell.angle_gamma   90.00
#
_symmetry.space_group_name_H-M   'P 1'
#
loop_
_entity.id
_entity.type
_entity.pdbx_description
1 polymer ?
#
loop_
_entity_poly.entity_id
_entity_poly.type
_entity_poly.pdbx_seq_one_letter_code
_entity_poly.pdbx_strand_id
1 'polypeptide(L)'
;MADDLCFFIKESLIVTPKKSPLVLRMIVLIFAMRSGSGWFETLLNNHTNISSNGEIFSVKVRRSNISSIVETLDNIYNLDWFTSASKNECTAAVGLKWMLNQGLMQHHEEIVEYFKTKGVSAIFLFRRNLLRRMVSILANSYDQNAKLLNGTHKSHVHSPDEAEILARYKPTINASLLIPNLKQVDDMATKALEYFKSTRHVVLYYEDIIKNRTKLNDVQDFLRVPRIDLKSRQVKIHKGPLSDQVENWVDIQKALQGTPYESFLHQDY
;
A
#
# COMPACT_ATOMS: atom_id res chain seq x y z
N MET A 1 -3.12 38.47 -23.97
CA MET A 1 -3.91 37.33 -24.51
C MET A 1 -3.07 36.07 -24.29
N ALA A 2 -3.32 35.21 -23.31
CA ALA A 2 -4.35 35.18 -22.29
C ALA A 2 -3.67 34.90 -20.93
N ASP A 3 -3.91 35.80 -19.98
CA ASP A 3 -3.63 35.62 -18.57
C ASP A 3 -4.83 34.87 -17.96
N ASP A 4 -4.65 33.61 -17.54
CA ASP A 4 -5.68 32.86 -16.81
C ASP A 4 -5.35 32.80 -15.31
N LEU A 5 -5.43 33.97 -14.70
CA LEU A 5 -6.34 34.30 -13.60
C LEU A 5 -7.11 33.13 -12.94
N CYS A 6 -6.52 32.54 -11.88
CA CYS A 6 -7.30 31.81 -10.89
C CYS A 6 -7.87 32.84 -9.89
N PHE A 7 -9.06 33.38 -10.19
CA PHE A 7 -9.76 34.32 -9.32
C PHE A 7 -10.40 33.63 -8.11
N PHE A 8 -9.99 34.05 -6.92
CA PHE A 8 -10.84 34.02 -5.72
C PHE A 8 -11.38 35.43 -5.50
N ILE A 9 -12.71 35.59 -5.53
CA ILE A 9 -13.37 36.86 -5.20
C ILE A 9 -13.69 36.87 -3.69
N LYS A 10 -12.95 37.67 -2.91
CA LYS A 10 -13.37 38.96 -2.29
C LYS A 10 -12.52 39.29 -1.04
N GLU A 11 -11.81 40.42 -1.14
CA GLU A 11 -11.30 41.33 -0.10
C GLU A 11 -10.72 40.77 1.21
N SER A 12 -9.40 40.60 1.23
CA SER A 12 -8.49 41.10 2.28
C SER A 12 -7.05 40.78 1.86
N LEU A 13 -6.08 41.63 2.22
CA LEU A 13 -4.65 41.49 1.88
C LEU A 13 -4.15 40.06 2.21
N ILE A 14 -3.85 39.26 1.19
CA ILE A 14 -3.12 38.00 1.35
C ILE A 14 -1.69 38.24 0.88
N VAL A 15 -0.76 38.19 1.83
CA VAL A 15 0.67 38.01 1.56
C VAL A 15 0.80 36.77 0.70
N THR A 16 1.24 36.92 -0.56
CA THR A 16 1.50 35.78 -1.43
C THR A 16 2.62 34.95 -0.80
N PRO A 17 2.40 33.65 -0.53
CA PRO A 17 3.49 32.81 -0.07
C PRO A 17 4.52 32.74 -1.19
N LYS A 18 5.77 33.10 -0.90
CA LYS A 18 6.91 32.92 -1.81
C LYS A 18 6.87 31.49 -2.33
N LYS A 19 6.55 31.30 -3.62
CA LYS A 19 6.61 30.00 -4.29
C LYS A 19 8.05 29.50 -4.20
N SER A 20 8.27 28.58 -3.28
CA SER A 20 9.48 27.74 -3.29
C SER A 20 9.42 26.89 -4.56
N PRO A 21 10.54 26.63 -5.26
CA PRO A 21 10.52 25.70 -6.38
C PRO A 21 9.88 24.38 -5.94
N LEU A 22 8.88 23.90 -6.67
CA LEU A 22 8.28 22.59 -6.42
C LEU A 22 9.35 21.52 -6.65
N VAL A 23 9.97 21.04 -5.58
CA VAL A 23 10.88 19.90 -5.63
C VAL A 23 10.04 18.64 -5.77
N LEU A 24 10.13 17.97 -6.92
CA LEU A 24 9.48 16.68 -7.15
C LEU A 24 10.03 15.65 -6.16
N ARG A 25 9.14 15.04 -5.38
CA ARG A 25 9.52 14.02 -4.40
C ARG A 25 9.39 12.63 -5.00
N MET A 26 10.48 11.87 -4.93
CA MET A 26 10.45 10.45 -5.23
C MET A 26 9.92 9.69 -4.00
N ILE A 27 8.89 8.88 -4.19
CA ILE A 27 8.30 8.06 -3.13
C ILE A 27 8.27 6.59 -3.55
N VAL A 28 8.21 5.72 -2.56
CA VAL A 28 7.92 4.29 -2.74
C VAL A 28 6.94 3.84 -1.68
N LEU A 29 5.90 3.12 -2.09
CA LEU A 29 4.90 2.54 -1.20
C LEU A 29 5.23 1.05 -1.01
N ILE A 30 5.67 0.67 0.19
CA ILE A 30 6.19 -0.67 0.48
C ILE A 30 5.19 -1.49 1.29
N PHE A 31 4.93 -2.72 0.85
CA PHE A 31 3.87 -3.55 1.41
C PHE A 31 4.22 -5.03 1.49
N ALA A 32 3.62 -5.71 2.47
CA ALA A 32 3.37 -7.16 2.34
C ALA A 32 2.10 -7.39 1.49
N MET A 33 2.01 -8.52 0.79
CA MET A 33 0.79 -8.89 0.04
C MET A 33 -0.46 -8.87 0.95
N ARG A 34 -1.61 -8.41 0.44
CA ARG A 34 -2.91 -8.34 1.16
C ARG A 34 -2.91 -7.52 2.47
N SER A 35 -2.02 -6.53 2.56
CA SER A 35 -1.97 -5.54 3.65
C SER A 35 -2.91 -4.34 3.48
N GLY A 36 -3.66 -4.26 2.37
CA GLY A 36 -4.46 -3.09 2.02
C GLY A 36 -3.79 -2.15 1.01
N SER A 37 -2.71 -2.61 0.36
CA SER A 37 -1.90 -1.80 -0.56
C SER A 37 -2.67 -1.18 -1.72
N GLY A 38 -3.55 -1.92 -2.40
CA GLY A 38 -4.37 -1.38 -3.48
C GLY A 38 -5.31 -0.26 -3.01
N TRP A 39 -5.93 -0.42 -1.85
CA TRP A 39 -6.80 0.60 -1.26
C TRP A 39 -6.01 1.84 -0.87
N PHE A 40 -4.88 1.66 -0.20
CA PHE A 40 -4.02 2.77 0.23
C PHE A 40 -3.43 3.56 -0.95
N GLU A 41 -2.97 2.86 -1.99
CA GLU A 41 -2.52 3.51 -3.22
C GLU A 41 -3.62 4.35 -3.87
N THR A 42 -4.86 3.84 -3.94
CA THR A 42 -5.98 4.63 -4.49
C THR A 42 -6.34 5.84 -3.64
N LEU A 43 -6.13 5.79 -2.31
CA LEU A 43 -6.27 6.96 -1.45
C LEU A 43 -5.24 8.02 -1.81
N LEU A 44 -3.98 7.64 -1.98
CA LEU A 44 -2.92 8.59 -2.33
C LEU A 44 -3.10 9.16 -3.75
N ASN A 45 -3.46 8.34 -4.73
CA ASN A 45 -3.74 8.78 -6.10
C ASN A 45 -5.02 9.61 -6.25
N ASN A 46 -5.84 9.72 -5.20
CA ASN A 46 -6.93 10.70 -5.16
C ASN A 46 -6.40 12.14 -4.96
N HIS A 47 -5.17 12.29 -4.45
CA HIS A 47 -4.54 13.58 -4.24
C HIS A 47 -3.96 14.14 -5.55
N THR A 48 -4.37 15.35 -5.93
CA THR A 48 -3.96 15.98 -7.21
C THR A 48 -2.45 16.20 -7.35
N ASN A 49 -1.72 16.29 -6.24
CA ASN A 49 -0.26 16.43 -6.22
C ASN A 49 0.51 15.10 -5.98
N ILE A 50 -0.14 13.93 -5.95
CA ILE A 50 0.53 12.63 -5.78
C ILE A 50 0.20 11.71 -6.95
N SER A 51 1.22 11.04 -7.49
CA SER A 51 1.07 9.98 -8.50
C SER A 51 1.86 8.73 -8.11
N SER A 52 1.17 7.60 -7.99
CA SER A 52 1.76 6.27 -7.83
C SER A 52 1.45 5.41 -9.05
N ASN A 53 2.50 4.89 -9.69
CA ASN A 53 2.46 4.16 -10.96
C ASN A 53 2.14 2.66 -10.82
N GLY A 54 1.51 2.22 -9.73
CA GLY A 54 1.15 0.82 -9.54
C GLY A 54 2.35 -0.08 -9.20
N GLU A 55 2.14 -1.38 -9.35
CA GLU A 55 3.07 -2.44 -8.94
C GLU A 55 4.07 -2.79 -10.05
N ILE A 56 4.97 -1.87 -10.36
CA ILE A 56 5.88 -1.97 -11.51
C ILE A 56 6.77 -3.22 -11.45
N PHE A 57 7.20 -3.63 -10.25
CA PHE A 57 8.08 -4.79 -10.03
C PHE A 57 7.36 -6.14 -9.91
N SER A 58 6.05 -6.20 -10.18
CA SER A 58 5.37 -7.47 -10.45
C SER A 58 5.93 -8.18 -11.69
N VAL A 59 6.44 -7.41 -12.66
CA VAL A 59 7.08 -7.91 -13.88
C VAL A 59 8.49 -8.40 -13.59
N LYS A 60 8.73 -9.71 -13.77
CA LYS A 60 10.00 -10.38 -13.40
C LYS A 60 11.24 -9.74 -14.05
N VAL A 61 11.17 -9.38 -15.33
CA VAL A 61 12.32 -8.83 -16.09
C VAL A 61 12.85 -7.55 -15.45
N ARG A 62 11.96 -6.67 -14.97
CA ARG A 62 12.31 -5.40 -14.30
C ARG A 62 13.06 -5.57 -12.98
N ARG A 63 13.06 -6.79 -12.42
CA ARG A 63 13.74 -7.16 -11.18
C ARG A 63 14.61 -8.40 -11.32
N SER A 64 15.14 -8.62 -12.53
CA SER A 64 16.01 -9.77 -12.81
C SER A 64 17.37 -9.65 -12.11
N ASN A 65 17.86 -8.42 -11.91
CA ASN A 65 19.05 -8.07 -11.15
C ASN A 65 18.97 -6.61 -10.69
N ILE A 66 19.96 -6.16 -9.89
CA ILE A 66 20.01 -4.79 -9.37
C ILE A 66 20.10 -3.72 -10.47
N SER A 67 20.82 -3.96 -11.56
CA SER A 67 20.92 -3.01 -12.67
C SER A 67 19.55 -2.75 -13.31
N SER A 68 18.76 -3.79 -13.55
CA SER A 68 17.39 -3.65 -14.08
C SER A 68 16.46 -2.93 -13.11
N ILE A 69 16.64 -3.13 -11.80
CA ILE A 69 15.87 -2.42 -10.77
C ILE A 69 16.18 -0.93 -10.82
N VAL A 70 17.47 -0.55 -10.80
CA VAL A 70 17.92 0.84 -10.83
C VAL A 70 17.47 1.53 -12.11
N GLU A 71 17.64 0.89 -13.27
CA GLU A 71 17.17 1.41 -14.55
C GLU A 71 15.65 1.64 -14.55
N THR A 72 14.89 0.70 -13.98
CA THR A 72 13.43 0.86 -13.86
C THR A 72 13.07 2.03 -12.95
N LEU A 73 13.72 2.20 -11.81
CA LEU A 73 13.49 3.32 -10.89
C LEU A 73 13.83 4.65 -11.55
N ASP A 74 15.00 4.76 -12.18
CA ASP A 74 15.42 5.97 -12.87
C ASP A 74 14.45 6.31 -14.00
N ASN A 75 13.96 5.32 -14.77
CA ASN A 75 12.96 5.56 -15.80
C ASN A 75 11.65 6.14 -15.23
N ILE A 76 11.10 5.58 -14.15
CA ILE A 76 9.86 6.09 -13.52
C ILE A 76 10.08 7.53 -13.05
N TYR A 77 11.15 7.76 -12.29
CA TYR A 77 11.36 9.05 -11.66
C TYR A 77 11.81 10.15 -12.66
N ASN A 78 12.43 9.78 -13.78
CA ASN A 78 12.77 10.71 -14.86
C ASN A 78 11.60 10.97 -15.81
N LEU A 79 10.84 9.94 -16.21
CA LEU A 79 9.70 10.11 -17.13
C LEU A 79 8.63 11.01 -16.53
N ASP A 80 8.37 10.89 -15.23
CA ASP A 80 7.40 11.74 -14.56
C ASP A 80 7.93 13.16 -14.35
N TRP A 81 9.25 13.38 -14.28
CA TRP A 81 9.81 14.73 -14.33
C TRP A 81 9.50 15.44 -15.65
N PHE A 82 9.69 14.75 -16.79
CA PHE A 82 9.43 15.32 -18.11
C PHE A 82 7.95 15.42 -18.45
N THR A 83 7.12 14.45 -18.04
CA THR A 83 5.68 14.48 -18.33
C THR A 83 4.93 15.46 -17.43
N SER A 84 5.28 15.60 -16.15
CA SER A 84 4.71 16.62 -15.24
C SER A 84 4.96 18.04 -15.75
N ALA A 85 6.17 18.30 -16.25
CA ALA A 85 6.54 19.58 -16.84
C ALA A 85 5.73 19.91 -18.12
N SER A 86 5.29 18.88 -18.86
CA SER A 86 4.53 19.06 -20.12
C SER A 86 3.01 19.14 -19.95
N LYS A 87 2.46 18.64 -18.82
CA LYS A 87 1.01 18.51 -18.62
C LYS A 87 0.36 19.63 -17.78
N ASN A 88 1.10 20.63 -17.32
CA ASN A 88 0.62 21.60 -16.30
C ASN A 88 0.06 20.91 -15.03
N GLU A 89 0.45 19.67 -14.77
CA GLU A 89 0.04 18.91 -13.58
C GLU A 89 0.93 19.33 -12.42
N CYS A 90 0.33 19.81 -11.33
CA CYS A 90 1.05 20.23 -10.12
C CYS A 90 1.51 19.01 -9.29
N THR A 91 2.12 18.00 -9.92
CA THR A 91 2.56 16.78 -9.22
C THR A 91 3.76 17.11 -8.34
N ALA A 92 3.62 16.89 -7.02
CA ALA A 92 4.65 17.15 -6.03
C ALA A 92 5.33 15.87 -5.53
N ALA A 93 4.66 14.72 -5.64
CA ALA A 93 5.21 13.42 -5.28
C ALA A 93 4.89 12.36 -6.35
N VAL A 94 5.91 11.62 -6.76
CA VAL A 94 5.83 10.55 -7.75
C VAL A 94 6.44 9.29 -7.18
N GLY A 95 5.80 8.15 -7.42
CA GLY A 95 6.34 6.88 -7.00
C GLY A 95 5.69 5.67 -7.61
N LEU A 96 5.85 4.58 -6.88
CA LEU A 96 5.34 3.27 -7.24
C LEU A 96 4.99 2.47 -6.00
N LYS A 97 4.22 1.41 -6.21
CA LYS A 97 3.98 0.35 -5.23
C LYS A 97 5.00 -0.77 -5.41
N TRP A 98 5.55 -1.25 -4.29
CA TRP A 98 6.52 -2.34 -4.28
C TRP A 98 6.22 -3.34 -3.16
N MET A 99 6.03 -4.62 -3.53
CA MET A 99 5.86 -5.68 -2.55
C MET A 99 7.21 -6.18 -2.02
N LEU A 100 7.28 -6.52 -0.72
CA LEU A 100 8.51 -7.05 -0.09
C LEU A 100 9.12 -8.24 -0.84
N ASN A 101 8.29 -9.09 -1.46
CA ASN A 101 8.74 -10.30 -2.16
C ASN A 101 9.14 -10.06 -3.64
N GLN A 102 9.29 -8.80 -4.07
CA GLN A 102 9.56 -8.45 -5.47
C GLN A 102 10.97 -7.86 -5.68
N GLY A 103 12.01 -8.51 -5.14
CA GLY A 103 13.39 -8.06 -5.32
C GLY A 103 13.86 -7.05 -4.26
N LEU A 104 12.93 -6.36 -3.59
CA LEU A 104 13.22 -5.34 -2.57
C LEU A 104 14.06 -5.90 -1.42
N MET A 105 13.67 -7.05 -0.87
CA MET A 105 14.38 -7.67 0.25
C MET A 105 15.70 -8.33 -0.20
N GLN A 106 15.75 -8.81 -1.45
CA GLN A 106 16.92 -9.49 -2.01
C GLN A 106 18.08 -8.53 -2.29
N HIS A 107 17.79 -7.32 -2.77
CA HIS A 107 18.78 -6.30 -3.14
C HIS A 107 18.74 -5.09 -2.20
N HIS A 108 18.48 -5.33 -0.91
CA HIS A 108 18.17 -4.26 0.03
C HIS A 108 19.35 -3.29 0.23
N GLU A 109 20.59 -3.77 0.21
CA GLU A 109 21.78 -2.92 0.41
C GLU A 109 21.88 -1.85 -0.68
N GLU A 110 21.79 -2.27 -1.94
CA GLU A 110 21.89 -1.37 -3.09
C GLU A 110 20.66 -0.46 -3.21
N ILE A 111 19.48 -0.96 -2.87
CA ILE A 111 18.24 -0.15 -2.90
C ILE A 111 18.24 0.90 -1.78
N VAL A 112 18.72 0.56 -0.58
CA VAL A 112 18.88 1.52 0.52
C VAL A 112 19.84 2.63 0.10
N GLU A 113 20.95 2.28 -0.55
CA GLU A 113 21.90 3.28 -1.04
C GLU A 113 21.30 4.15 -2.15
N TYR A 114 20.53 3.56 -3.07
CA TYR A 114 19.79 4.31 -4.08
C TYR A 114 18.79 5.29 -3.44
N PHE A 115 18.01 4.86 -2.43
CA PHE A 115 17.05 5.73 -1.74
C PHE A 115 17.73 6.90 -1.05
N LYS A 116 18.87 6.67 -0.40
CA LYS A 116 19.65 7.73 0.26
C LYS A 116 20.21 8.71 -0.77
N THR A 117 20.82 8.19 -1.83
CA THR A 117 21.47 9.01 -2.87
C THR A 117 20.47 9.87 -3.64
N LYS A 118 19.30 9.31 -3.97
CA LYS A 118 18.26 9.98 -4.75
C LYS A 118 17.21 10.72 -3.91
N GLY A 119 17.28 10.57 -2.58
CA GLY A 119 16.32 11.19 -1.65
C GLY A 119 14.91 10.58 -1.71
N VAL A 120 14.80 9.29 -2.05
CA VAL A 120 13.52 8.57 -2.10
C VAL A 120 12.95 8.42 -0.69
N SER A 121 11.65 8.72 -0.54
CA SER A 121 10.93 8.60 0.71
C SER A 121 10.06 7.34 0.72
N ALA A 122 10.26 6.45 1.68
CA ALA A 122 9.52 5.20 1.78
C ALA A 122 8.30 5.31 2.71
N ILE A 123 7.17 4.74 2.30
CA ILE A 123 5.96 4.63 3.11
C ILE A 123 5.64 3.15 3.26
N PHE A 124 5.83 2.60 4.46
CA PHE A 124 5.46 1.24 4.78
C PHE A 124 4.01 1.17 5.24
N LEU A 125 3.24 0.22 4.70
CA LEU A 125 1.96 -0.15 5.26
C LEU A 125 1.92 -1.65 5.52
N PHE A 126 1.77 -2.01 6.79
CA PHE A 126 1.58 -3.38 7.24
C PHE A 126 0.16 -3.59 7.77
N ARG A 127 -0.17 -4.86 7.99
CA ARG A 127 -1.45 -5.26 8.57
C ARG A 127 -1.14 -6.12 9.80
N ARG A 128 -1.61 -5.69 10.97
CA ARG A 128 -1.30 -6.38 12.23
C ARG A 128 -1.95 -7.75 12.29
N ASN A 129 -3.20 -7.87 11.86
CA ASN A 129 -3.89 -9.16 11.91
C ASN A 129 -3.48 -10.06 10.72
N LEU A 130 -2.43 -10.86 10.95
CA LEU A 130 -1.85 -11.74 9.94
C LEU A 130 -2.75 -12.95 9.62
N LEU A 131 -3.62 -13.37 10.54
CA LEU A 131 -4.63 -14.40 10.27
C LEU A 131 -5.68 -13.90 9.25
N ARG A 132 -6.23 -12.70 9.46
CA ARG A 132 -7.12 -12.06 8.46
C ARG A 132 -6.45 -11.83 7.12
N ARG A 133 -5.16 -11.49 7.15
CA ARG A 133 -4.35 -11.39 5.92
C ARG A 133 -4.28 -12.75 5.21
N MET A 134 -4.03 -13.85 5.93
CA MET A 134 -3.98 -15.20 5.37
C MET A 134 -5.32 -15.62 4.75
N VAL A 135 -6.44 -15.42 5.45
CA VAL A 135 -7.79 -15.67 4.90
C VAL A 135 -7.97 -14.92 3.58
N SER A 136 -7.58 -13.64 3.55
CA SER A 136 -7.67 -12.84 2.34
C SER A 136 -6.75 -13.31 1.20
N ILE A 137 -5.60 -13.93 1.50
CA ILE A 137 -4.71 -14.51 0.48
C ILE A 137 -5.38 -15.74 -0.12
N LEU A 138 -5.90 -16.63 0.72
CA LEU A 138 -6.53 -17.88 0.29
C LEU A 138 -7.79 -17.60 -0.55
N ALA A 139 -8.65 -16.67 -0.11
CA ALA A 139 -9.83 -16.28 -0.87
C ALA A 139 -9.49 -15.66 -2.24
N ASN A 140 -8.45 -14.81 -2.29
CA ASN A 140 -7.99 -14.24 -3.56
C ASN A 140 -7.44 -15.33 -4.50
N SER A 141 -6.67 -16.28 -3.95
CA SER A 141 -6.12 -17.40 -4.72
C SER A 141 -7.22 -18.32 -5.26
N TYR A 142 -8.28 -18.53 -4.49
CA TYR A 142 -9.44 -19.28 -4.94
C TYR A 142 -10.14 -18.60 -6.11
N ASP A 143 -10.43 -17.30 -5.99
CA ASP A 143 -11.06 -16.52 -7.07
C ASP A 143 -10.21 -16.47 -8.35
N GLN A 144 -8.88 -16.55 -8.25
CA GLN A 144 -8.02 -16.62 -9.43
C GLN A 144 -8.34 -17.81 -10.34
N ASN A 145 -8.79 -18.93 -9.76
CA ASN A 145 -9.19 -20.12 -10.48
C ASN A 145 -10.70 -20.17 -10.73
N ALA A 146 -11.50 -19.90 -9.69
CA ALA A 146 -12.95 -20.00 -9.71
C ALA A 146 -13.62 -18.86 -10.49
N LYS A 147 -12.98 -17.69 -10.56
CA LYS A 147 -13.43 -16.52 -11.33
C LYS A 147 -14.87 -16.15 -11.03
N LEU A 148 -15.15 -15.89 -9.75
CA LEU A 148 -16.50 -15.80 -9.18
C LEU A 148 -17.32 -14.63 -9.74
N LEU A 149 -16.68 -13.63 -10.33
CA LEU A 149 -17.33 -12.46 -10.89
C LEU A 149 -17.35 -12.56 -12.43
N ASN A 150 -18.41 -13.18 -12.95
CA ASN A 150 -18.67 -13.31 -14.39
C ASN A 150 -17.47 -13.88 -15.18
N GLY A 151 -16.81 -14.92 -14.64
CA GLY A 151 -15.66 -15.54 -15.31
C GLY A 151 -14.39 -14.70 -15.30
N THR A 152 -14.33 -13.65 -14.46
CA THR A 152 -13.15 -12.80 -14.27
C THR A 152 -12.65 -12.85 -12.83
N HIS A 153 -11.33 -12.95 -12.66
CA HIS A 153 -10.68 -12.76 -11.36
C HIS A 153 -10.61 -11.27 -10.99
N LYS A 154 -10.97 -10.92 -9.74
CA LYS A 154 -10.84 -9.55 -9.22
C LYS A 154 -10.19 -9.54 -7.83
N SER A 155 -8.97 -9.02 -7.76
CA SER A 155 -8.27 -8.88 -6.46
C SER A 155 -8.84 -7.75 -5.58
N HIS A 156 -9.56 -6.81 -6.19
CA HIS A 156 -10.22 -5.66 -5.56
C HIS A 156 -11.56 -5.40 -6.25
N VAL A 157 -12.54 -4.92 -5.50
CA VAL A 157 -13.90 -4.65 -5.98
C VAL A 157 -14.35 -3.25 -5.59
N HIS A 158 -15.34 -2.75 -6.31
CA HIS A 158 -15.90 -1.41 -6.13
C HIS A 158 -17.39 -1.43 -5.74
N SER A 159 -18.05 -2.59 -5.88
CA SER A 159 -19.43 -2.78 -5.43
C SER A 159 -19.49 -3.58 -4.13
N PRO A 160 -20.39 -3.23 -3.19
CA PRO A 160 -20.73 -4.08 -2.05
C PRO A 160 -21.20 -5.48 -2.45
N ASP A 161 -21.93 -5.63 -3.56
CA ASP A 161 -22.47 -6.92 -3.99
C ASP A 161 -21.35 -7.86 -4.48
N GLU A 162 -20.41 -7.33 -5.26
CA GLU A 162 -19.21 -8.06 -5.68
C GLU A 162 -18.36 -8.48 -4.47
N ALA A 163 -18.24 -7.59 -3.48
CA ALA A 163 -17.54 -7.86 -2.24
C ALA A 163 -18.19 -9.01 -1.46
N GLU A 164 -19.53 -9.04 -1.41
CA GLU A 164 -20.27 -10.12 -0.77
C GLU A 164 -20.06 -11.46 -1.48
N ILE A 165 -20.13 -11.49 -2.82
CA ILE A 165 -19.90 -12.70 -3.62
C ILE A 165 -18.50 -13.28 -3.33
N LEU A 166 -17.45 -12.45 -3.35
CA LEU A 166 -16.09 -12.90 -3.07
C LEU A 166 -15.90 -13.36 -1.61
N ALA A 167 -16.61 -12.75 -0.65
CA ALA A 167 -16.51 -13.09 0.76
C ALA A 167 -17.21 -14.40 1.14
N ARG A 168 -18.01 -15.00 0.25
CA ARG A 168 -18.70 -16.28 0.49
C ARG A 168 -17.75 -17.46 0.60
N TYR A 169 -16.59 -17.40 -0.05
CA TYR A 169 -15.61 -18.46 0.06
C TYR A 169 -14.92 -18.42 1.43
N LYS A 170 -15.01 -19.52 2.16
CA LYS A 170 -14.35 -19.73 3.45
C LYS A 170 -13.22 -20.74 3.27
N PRO A 171 -11.95 -20.35 3.40
CA PRO A 171 -10.87 -21.30 3.33
C PRO A 171 -10.81 -22.20 4.58
N THR A 172 -10.37 -23.43 4.36
CA THR A 172 -9.82 -24.29 5.42
C THR A 172 -8.34 -23.98 5.58
N ILE A 173 -7.89 -23.68 6.80
CA ILE A 173 -6.50 -23.33 7.09
C ILE A 173 -5.79 -24.52 7.73
N ASN A 174 -4.60 -24.87 7.22
CA ASN A 174 -3.78 -25.90 7.84
C ASN A 174 -3.22 -25.40 9.19
N ALA A 175 -3.81 -25.87 10.29
CA ALA A 175 -3.45 -25.48 11.65
C ALA A 175 -1.99 -25.78 11.99
N SER A 176 -1.42 -26.89 11.50
CA SER A 176 -0.03 -27.29 11.75
C SER A 176 0.99 -26.33 11.14
N LEU A 177 0.63 -25.63 10.05
CA LEU A 177 1.49 -24.65 9.38
C LEU A 177 1.13 -23.20 9.74
N LEU A 178 0.12 -22.98 10.58
CA LEU A 178 -0.40 -21.65 10.86
C LEU A 178 0.66 -20.76 11.54
N ILE A 179 1.18 -21.17 12.69
CA ILE A 179 2.19 -20.40 13.43
C ILE A 179 3.45 -20.14 12.59
N PRO A 180 4.07 -21.14 11.92
CA PRO A 180 5.22 -20.90 11.04
C PRO A 180 4.94 -19.85 9.95
N ASN A 181 3.77 -19.92 9.32
CA ASN A 181 3.39 -18.98 8.27
C ASN A 181 3.16 -17.55 8.80
N LEU A 182 2.52 -17.41 9.96
CA LEU A 182 2.35 -16.10 10.61
C LEU A 182 3.72 -15.51 10.97
N LYS A 183 4.58 -16.32 11.58
CA LYS A 183 5.94 -15.93 11.95
C LYS A 183 6.78 -15.49 10.76
N GLN A 184 6.73 -16.22 9.64
CA GLN A 184 7.48 -15.86 8.44
C GLN A 184 7.15 -14.45 7.95
N VAL A 185 5.87 -14.06 8.00
CA VAL A 185 5.40 -12.75 7.52
C VAL A 185 5.82 -11.65 8.50
N ASP A 186 5.71 -11.92 9.80
CA ASP A 186 6.12 -11.00 10.86
C ASP A 186 7.65 -10.75 10.82
N ASP A 187 8.43 -11.81 10.69
CA ASP A 187 9.89 -11.75 10.52
C ASP A 187 10.27 -10.97 9.25
N MET A 188 9.52 -11.13 8.15
CA MET A 188 9.76 -10.39 6.91
C MET A 188 9.50 -8.89 7.07
N ALA A 189 8.42 -8.50 7.76
CA ALA A 189 8.13 -7.10 8.04
C ALA A 189 9.20 -6.48 8.96
N THR A 190 9.59 -7.21 10.02
CA THR A 190 10.65 -6.80 10.95
C THR A 190 11.98 -6.60 10.23
N LYS A 191 12.39 -7.55 9.39
CA LYS A 191 13.62 -7.43 8.57
C LYS A 191 13.55 -6.26 7.60
N ALA A 192 12.40 -6.00 6.98
CA ALA A 192 12.25 -4.88 6.07
C ALA A 192 12.46 -3.54 6.80
N LEU A 193 11.88 -3.38 7.99
CA LEU A 193 12.09 -2.18 8.79
C LEU A 193 13.56 -2.03 9.22
N GLU A 194 14.21 -3.14 9.59
CA GLU A 194 15.62 -3.12 9.97
C GLU A 194 16.53 -2.74 8.81
N TYR A 195 16.33 -3.33 7.62
CA TYR A 195 17.13 -3.02 6.43
C TYR A 195 16.98 -1.55 6.02
N PHE A 196 15.77 -1.01 6.09
CA PHE A 196 15.46 0.34 5.62
C PHE A 196 15.50 1.41 6.73
N LYS A 197 15.96 1.07 7.94
CA LYS A 197 15.96 1.97 9.11
C LYS A 197 16.70 3.29 8.89
N SER A 198 17.72 3.28 8.03
CA SER A 198 18.56 4.44 7.69
C SER A 198 17.97 5.31 6.57
N THR A 199 16.88 4.87 5.93
CA THR A 199 16.20 5.63 4.86
C THR A 199 15.17 6.58 5.44
N ARG A 200 14.78 7.61 4.68
CA ARG A 200 13.67 8.50 5.06
C ARG A 200 12.35 7.75 4.90
N HIS A 201 11.75 7.31 6.00
CA HIS A 201 10.54 6.50 5.93
C HIS A 201 9.50 6.84 7.02
N VAL A 202 8.26 6.41 6.75
CA VAL A 202 7.18 6.33 7.75
C VAL A 202 6.59 4.92 7.74
N VAL A 203 6.11 4.46 8.90
CA VAL A 203 5.49 3.14 9.07
C VAL A 203 4.06 3.31 9.53
N LEU A 204 3.15 2.67 8.81
CA LEU A 204 1.72 2.69 9.07
C LEU A 204 1.21 1.25 9.22
N TYR A 205 0.12 1.12 9.95
CA TYR A 205 -0.63 -0.11 10.03
C TYR A 205 -2.06 0.12 9.56
N TYR A 206 -2.57 -0.82 8.76
CA TYR A 206 -3.90 -0.78 8.18
C TYR A 206 -4.97 -0.48 9.23
N GLU A 207 -4.90 -1.17 10.37
CA GLU A 207 -5.85 -1.03 11.48
C GLU A 207 -5.87 0.39 12.05
N ASP A 208 -4.72 1.07 12.12
CA ASP A 208 -4.65 2.45 12.63
C ASP A 208 -5.36 3.43 11.70
N ILE A 209 -5.26 3.23 10.38
CA ILE A 209 -5.91 4.08 9.38
C ILE A 209 -7.42 3.85 9.39
N ILE A 210 -7.86 2.60 9.56
CA ILE A 210 -9.29 2.27 9.65
C ILE A 210 -9.90 2.84 10.93
N LYS A 211 -9.20 2.74 12.07
CA LYS A 211 -9.67 3.26 13.35
C LYS A 211 -9.62 4.79 13.41
N ASN A 212 -8.58 5.39 12.83
CA ASN A 212 -8.41 6.83 12.80
C ASN A 212 -7.92 7.32 11.42
N ARG A 213 -8.85 7.85 10.63
CA ARG A 213 -8.56 8.39 9.30
C ARG A 213 -7.61 9.59 9.31
N THR A 214 -7.45 10.29 10.44
CA THR A 214 -6.51 11.42 10.51
C THR A 214 -5.06 11.00 10.33
N LYS A 215 -4.74 9.70 10.47
CA LYS A 215 -3.41 9.15 10.13
C LYS A 215 -3.01 9.36 8.68
N LEU A 216 -3.96 9.57 7.77
CA LEU A 216 -3.67 9.95 6.40
C LEU A 216 -3.13 11.39 6.27
N ASN A 217 -3.41 12.27 7.24
CA ASN A 217 -2.81 13.61 7.28
C ASN A 217 -1.30 13.53 7.57
N ASP A 218 -0.88 12.61 8.46
CA ASP A 218 0.54 12.38 8.77
C ASP A 218 1.33 12.01 7.49
N VAL A 219 0.71 11.26 6.57
CA VAL A 219 1.31 10.90 5.27
C VAL A 219 1.41 12.11 4.35
N GLN A 220 0.35 12.91 4.25
CA GLN A 220 0.33 14.13 3.44
C GLN A 220 1.39 15.13 3.94
N ASP A 221 1.53 15.29 5.26
CA ASP A 221 2.56 16.12 5.88
C ASP A 221 3.97 15.59 5.63
N PHE A 222 4.17 14.28 5.74
CA PHE A 222 5.44 13.62 5.44
C PHE A 222 5.88 13.88 3.98
N LEU A 223 4.91 13.85 3.05
CA LEU A 223 5.11 14.18 1.64
C LEU A 223 5.12 15.69 1.36
N ARG A 224 4.82 16.52 2.36
CA ARG A 224 4.72 17.98 2.26
C ARG A 224 3.77 18.42 1.13
N VAL A 225 2.64 17.75 1.02
CA VAL A 225 1.54 18.15 0.15
C VAL A 225 0.40 18.74 0.99
N PRO A 226 -0.48 19.57 0.42
CA PRO A 226 -1.65 20.06 1.12
C PRO A 226 -2.49 18.92 1.70
N ARG A 227 -3.09 19.11 2.87
CA ARG A 227 -4.02 18.11 3.41
C ARG A 227 -5.36 18.23 2.69
N ILE A 228 -5.84 17.12 2.14
CA ILE A 228 -7.19 16.98 1.61
C ILE A 228 -7.86 15.73 2.16
N ASP A 229 -9.18 15.62 1.97
CA ASP A 229 -9.91 14.39 2.25
C ASP A 229 -9.65 13.33 1.18
N LEU A 230 -8.85 12.32 1.50
CA LEU A 230 -8.51 11.23 0.58
C LEU A 230 -9.65 10.21 0.49
N LYS A 231 -10.04 9.88 -0.74
CA LYS A 231 -11.15 8.95 -1.03
C LYS A 231 -10.68 7.77 -1.88
N SER A 232 -11.27 6.61 -1.62
CA SER A 232 -11.08 5.40 -2.43
C SER A 232 -12.45 4.81 -2.76
N ARG A 233 -12.58 4.30 -3.98
CA ARG A 233 -13.76 3.54 -4.42
C ARG A 233 -13.65 2.06 -4.05
N GLN A 234 -12.53 1.58 -3.53
CA GLN A 234 -12.38 0.17 -3.18
C GLN A 234 -13.21 -0.16 -1.93
N VAL A 235 -13.88 -1.31 -1.97
CA VAL A 235 -14.67 -1.82 -0.86
C VAL A 235 -13.96 -2.99 -0.18
N LYS A 236 -14.03 -3.06 1.15
CA LYS A 236 -13.50 -4.18 1.93
C LYS A 236 -14.36 -5.43 1.69
N ILE A 237 -13.73 -6.50 1.21
CA ILE A 237 -14.36 -7.79 0.92
C ILE A 237 -14.81 -8.48 2.23
N HIS A 238 -13.87 -8.86 3.08
CA HIS A 238 -14.17 -9.60 4.30
C HIS A 238 -14.56 -8.64 5.44
N LYS A 239 -15.78 -8.76 5.95
CA LYS A 239 -16.35 -8.02 7.08
C LYS A 239 -16.78 -9.00 8.20
N GLY A 240 -16.89 -8.51 9.43
CA GLY A 240 -17.32 -9.33 10.57
C GLY A 240 -16.20 -10.15 11.25
N PRO A 241 -16.57 -11.08 12.15
CA PRO A 241 -15.63 -11.91 12.90
C PRO A 241 -14.95 -12.93 11.98
N LEU A 242 -13.74 -13.37 12.38
CA LEU A 242 -12.98 -14.36 11.61
C LEU A 242 -13.63 -15.74 11.61
N SER A 243 -14.37 -16.09 12.67
CA SER A 243 -15.12 -17.34 12.79
C SER A 243 -16.07 -17.57 11.61
N ASP A 244 -16.61 -16.50 11.05
CA ASP A 244 -17.57 -16.59 9.94
C ASP A 244 -16.87 -16.68 8.58
N GLN A 245 -15.56 -16.51 8.54
CA GLN A 245 -14.74 -16.38 7.33
C GLN A 245 -13.85 -17.59 7.06
N VAL A 246 -13.88 -18.62 7.89
CA VAL A 246 -13.06 -19.84 7.76
C VAL A 246 -13.88 -21.07 8.14
N GLU A 247 -13.60 -22.21 7.52
CA GLU A 247 -14.37 -23.45 7.76
C GLU A 247 -13.99 -24.12 9.08
N ASN A 248 -12.69 -24.18 9.40
CA ASN A 248 -12.17 -24.91 10.56
C ASN A 248 -11.77 -23.98 11.73
N TRP A 249 -12.67 -23.08 12.11
CA TRP A 249 -12.42 -22.07 13.17
C TRP A 249 -11.94 -22.67 14.49
N VAL A 250 -12.51 -23.79 14.92
CA VAL A 250 -12.15 -24.47 16.18
C VAL A 250 -10.68 -24.88 16.20
N ASP A 251 -10.16 -25.38 15.08
CA ASP A 251 -8.75 -25.82 14.99
C ASP A 251 -7.80 -24.62 14.99
N ILE A 252 -8.17 -23.53 14.31
CA ILE A 252 -7.43 -22.28 14.31
C ILE A 252 -7.35 -21.70 15.73
N GLN A 253 -8.48 -21.68 16.45
CA GLN A 253 -8.52 -21.20 17.83
C GLN A 253 -7.59 -22.02 18.73
N LYS A 254 -7.68 -23.35 18.67
CA LYS A 254 -6.79 -24.25 19.42
C LYS A 254 -5.31 -24.06 19.07
N ALA A 255 -5.01 -23.83 17.80
CA ALA A 255 -3.63 -23.63 17.36
C ALA A 255 -3.03 -22.30 17.81
N LEU A 256 -3.84 -21.25 17.99
CA LEU A 256 -3.35 -19.92 18.37
C LEU A 256 -3.45 -19.61 19.86
N GLN A 257 -4.32 -20.29 20.60
CA GLN A 257 -4.51 -20.07 22.03
C GLN A 257 -3.19 -20.30 22.81
N GLY A 258 -2.84 -19.35 23.68
CA GLY A 258 -1.59 -19.39 24.46
C GLY A 258 -0.34 -19.05 23.66
N THR A 259 -0.47 -18.62 22.40
CA THR A 259 0.67 -18.22 21.56
C THR A 259 0.74 -16.70 21.44
N PRO A 260 1.88 -16.12 21.00
CA PRO A 260 1.97 -14.68 20.71
C PRO A 260 0.96 -14.17 19.66
N TYR A 261 0.38 -15.08 18.87
CA TYR A 261 -0.59 -14.78 17.82
C TYR A 261 -2.04 -14.94 18.27
N GLU A 262 -2.31 -15.28 19.54
CA GLU A 262 -3.67 -15.43 20.08
C GLU A 262 -4.53 -14.19 19.84
N SER A 263 -3.93 -13.00 19.95
CA SER A 263 -4.59 -11.73 19.69
C SER A 263 -5.23 -11.62 18.29
N PHE A 264 -4.77 -12.40 17.31
CA PHE A 264 -5.33 -12.39 15.95
C PHE A 264 -6.71 -13.05 15.86
N LEU A 265 -7.14 -13.80 16.88
CA LEU A 265 -8.48 -14.37 16.97
C LEU A 265 -9.55 -13.30 17.18
N HIS A 266 -9.17 -12.13 17.70
CA HIS A 266 -10.08 -11.04 18.01
C HIS A 266 -10.25 -10.06 16.84
N GLN A 267 -11.23 -9.15 16.97
CA GLN A 267 -11.46 -8.11 15.97
C GLN A 267 -10.38 -7.03 16.03
N ASP A 268 -10.18 -6.35 14.90
CA ASP A 268 -9.09 -5.38 14.68
C ASP A 268 -9.35 -4.01 15.37
N TYR A 269 -10.34 -3.88 16.27
CA TYR A 269 -10.84 -2.58 16.75
C TYR A 269 -11.22 -2.52 18.23
#